data_AF-A0A8J3KKU2-F1
#
_entry.id   AF-A0A8J3KKU2-F1
#
_cell.length_a   1.000
_cell.length_b   1.000
_cell.length_c   1.000
_cell.angle_alpha   90.00
_cell.angle_beta   90.00
_cell.angle_gamma   90.00
#
_symmetry.space_group_name_H-M   'P 1'
#
loop_
_entity.id
_entity.type
_entity.pdbx_description
1 polymer ?
#
loop_
_entity_poly.entity_id
_entity_poly.type
_entity_poly.pdbx_seq_one_letter_code
_entity_poly.pdbx_strand_id
1 'polypeptide(L)'
;MAFLDDIDGPSDAELAAIELEWPLIAAEMDLAEIEAQMLTAECRPAELDWRRLRRAERRVLRVLVELLDLTDDTNRPAEQEPRLAVAA
;
A
#
# COMPACT_ATOMS: atom_id res chain seq x y z
N MET A 1 3.63 15.06 32.00
CA MET A 1 3.51 14.22 30.79
C MET A 1 2.05 14.27 30.38
N ALA A 2 1.64 15.37 29.74
CA ALA A 2 0.22 15.74 29.51
C ALA A 2 -0.06 16.05 28.03
N PHE A 3 0.76 15.52 27.12
CA PHE A 3 0.70 15.85 25.68
C PHE A 3 -0.25 14.95 24.88
N LEU A 4 -0.79 13.88 25.46
CA LEU A 4 -1.61 12.89 24.74
C LEU A 4 -3.03 12.75 25.28
N ASP A 5 -3.39 13.42 26.38
CA ASP A 5 -4.70 13.24 27.03
C ASP A 5 -5.87 13.91 26.27
N ASP A 6 -5.58 14.70 25.23
CA ASP A 6 -6.56 15.48 24.45
C ASP A 6 -6.68 15.00 22.99
N ILE A 7 -6.00 13.92 22.61
CA ILE A 7 -6.13 13.32 21.28
C ILE A 7 -7.06 12.12 21.42
N ASP A 8 -8.32 12.26 21.02
CA ASP A 8 -9.14 11.10 20.69
C ASP A 8 -8.34 10.27 19.66
N GLY A 9 -7.96 9.06 20.05
CA GLY A 9 -7.14 8.18 19.23
C GLY A 9 -7.82 7.81 17.91
N PRO A 10 -7.10 7.18 16.98
CA PRO A 10 -7.68 6.75 15.71
C PRO A 10 -8.88 5.84 15.94
N SER A 11 -9.90 6.03 15.12
CA SER A 11 -11.09 5.17 15.07
C SER A 11 -10.73 3.78 14.54
N ASP A 12 -11.58 2.79 14.80
CA ASP A 12 -11.40 1.43 14.29
C ASP A 12 -11.31 1.38 12.76
N ALA A 13 -12.03 2.28 12.06
CA ALA A 13 -11.99 2.38 10.61
C ALA A 13 -10.64 2.93 10.11
N GLU A 14 -10.08 3.93 10.80
CA GLU A 14 -8.75 4.47 10.48
C GLU A 14 -7.65 3.44 10.77
N LEU A 15 -7.77 2.70 11.87
CA LEU A 15 -6.85 1.59 12.17
C LEU A 15 -6.94 0.49 11.10
N ALA A 16 -8.15 0.13 10.66
CA ALA A 16 -8.33 -0.83 9.59
C ALA A 16 -7.71 -0.35 8.26
N ALA A 17 -7.83 0.95 7.93
CA ALA A 17 -7.21 1.51 6.72
C ALA A 17 -5.68 1.36 6.73
N ILE A 18 -5.03 1.56 7.89
CA ILE A 18 -3.57 1.36 8.04
C ILE A 18 -3.20 -0.10 7.75
N GLU A 19 -3.98 -1.06 8.25
CA GLU A 19 -3.72 -2.49 8.00
C GLU A 19 -3.83 -2.83 6.52
N LEU A 20 -4.70 -2.15 5.76
CA LEU A 20 -4.82 -2.31 4.31
C LEU A 20 -3.58 -1.77 3.56
N GLU A 21 -2.97 -0.70 4.06
CA GLU A 21 -1.76 -0.09 3.47
C GLU A 21 -0.48 -0.89 3.77
N TRP A 22 -0.47 -1.68 4.85
CA TRP A 22 0.71 -2.40 5.33
C TRP A 22 1.44 -3.24 4.26
N PRO A 23 0.76 -3.98 3.37
CA PRO A 23 1.44 -4.72 2.30
C PRO A 23 2.25 -3.83 1.36
N LEU A 24 1.78 -2.62 1.05
CA LEU A 24 2.50 -1.67 0.20
C LEU A 24 3.75 -1.16 0.91
N ILE A 25 3.60 -0.75 2.17
CA ILE A 25 4.71 -0.29 3.02
C ILE A 25 5.78 -1.38 3.10
N ALA A 26 5.39 -2.65 3.33
CA ALA A 26 6.33 -3.76 3.38
C ALA A 26 7.08 -3.96 2.05
N ALA A 27 6.39 -3.83 0.91
CA ALA A 27 7.04 -3.92 -0.41
C ALA A 27 8.01 -2.76 -0.68
N GLU A 28 7.69 -1.55 -0.22
CA GLU A 28 8.57 -0.38 -0.31
C GLU A 28 9.79 -0.51 0.61
N MET A 29 9.60 -1.05 1.81
CA MET A 29 10.71 -1.36 2.72
C MET A 29 11.68 -2.38 2.11
N ASP A 30 11.17 -3.46 1.52
CA ASP A 30 11.99 -4.45 0.80
C ASP A 30 12.80 -3.80 -0.34
N LEU A 31 12.19 -2.87 -1.09
CA LEU A 31 12.87 -2.12 -2.15
C LEU A 31 13.96 -1.22 -1.58
N ALA A 32 13.65 -0.44 -0.55
CA ALA A 32 14.59 0.47 0.10
C ALA A 32 15.79 -0.28 0.69
N GLU A 33 15.58 -1.48 1.23
CA GLU A 33 16.67 -2.32 1.73
C GLU A 33 17.61 -2.76 0.59
N ILE A 34 17.07 -3.15 -0.56
CA ILE A 34 17.88 -3.51 -1.74
C ILE A 34 18.65 -2.28 -2.26
N GLU A 35 18.00 -1.12 -2.35
CA GLU A 35 18.65 0.13 -2.76
C GLU A 35 19.79 0.51 -1.81
N ALA A 36 19.57 0.38 -0.50
CA ALA A 36 20.59 0.63 0.51
C ALA A 36 21.79 -0.32 0.37
N GLN A 37 21.55 -1.62 0.16
CA GLN A 37 22.60 -2.60 -0.09
C GLN A 37 23.40 -2.27 -1.36
N MET A 38 22.73 -1.87 -2.44
CA MET A 38 23.39 -1.49 -3.69
C MET A 38 24.18 -0.18 -3.57
N LEU A 39 23.68 0.79 -2.81
CA LEU A 39 24.33 2.10 -2.60
C LEU A 39 25.60 1.97 -1.76
N THR A 40 25.59 1.07 -0.77
CA THR A 40 26.68 0.87 0.19
C THR A 40 27.67 -0.22 -0.22
N ALA A 41 27.45 -0.86 -1.38
CA ALA A 41 28.32 -1.91 -1.87
C ALA A 41 29.75 -1.40 -2.14
N GLU A 42 30.74 -2.05 -1.53
CA GLU A 42 32.17 -1.76 -1.75
C GLU A 42 32.62 -2.10 -3.18
N CYS A 43 31.88 -3.00 -3.83
CA CYS A 43 32.10 -3.44 -5.20
C CYS A 43 30.91 -3.06 -6.08
N ARG A 44 31.14 -3.00 -7.40
CA ARG A 44 30.07 -2.76 -8.37
C ARG A 44 28.98 -3.84 -8.25
N PRO A 45 27.68 -3.46 -8.22
CA PRO A 45 26.58 -4.42 -8.16
C PRO A 45 26.60 -5.42 -9.31
N ALA A 46 26.37 -6.69 -8.99
CA ALA A 46 26.32 -7.79 -9.93
C ALA A 46 24.95 -7.85 -10.66
N GLU A 47 24.88 -8.64 -11.73
CA GLU A 47 23.63 -8.79 -12.50
C GLU A 47 22.45 -9.27 -11.63
N LEU A 48 22.72 -10.10 -10.64
CA LEU A 48 21.71 -10.59 -9.72
C LEU A 48 21.08 -9.46 -8.89
N ASP A 49 21.87 -8.47 -8.47
CA ASP A 49 21.39 -7.32 -7.68
C ASP A 49 20.40 -6.49 -8.51
N TRP A 50 20.75 -6.22 -9.76
CA TRP A 50 19.83 -5.55 -10.70
C TRP A 50 18.55 -6.35 -10.96
N ARG A 51 18.62 -7.69 -10.97
CA ARG A 51 17.43 -8.54 -11.09
C ARG A 51 16.59 -8.53 -9.82
N ARG A 52 17.20 -8.40 -8.64
CA ARG A 52 16.49 -8.26 -7.35
C ARG A 52 15.78 -6.91 -7.27
N LEU A 53 16.47 -5.82 -7.62
CA LEU A 53 15.90 -4.47 -7.69
C LEU A 53 14.64 -4.44 -8.57
N ARG A 54 14.73 -4.92 -9.82
CA ARG A 54 13.57 -4.98 -10.73
C ARG A 54 12.41 -5.83 -10.22
N ARG A 55 12.66 -6.85 -9.38
CA ARG A 55 11.59 -7.65 -8.78
C ARG A 55 10.91 -6.91 -7.64
N ALA A 56 11.68 -6.17 -6.84
CA ALA A 56 11.15 -5.33 -5.77
C ALA A 56 10.31 -4.19 -6.33
N GLU A 57 10.80 -3.45 -7.34
CA GLU A 57 10.05 -2.40 -8.03
C GLU A 57 8.70 -2.94 -8.58
N ARG A 58 8.72 -4.10 -9.23
CA ARG A 58 7.50 -4.76 -9.74
C ARG A 58 6.58 -5.25 -8.62
N ARG A 59 7.12 -5.59 -7.45
CA ARG A 59 6.33 -5.96 -6.28
C ARG A 59 5.59 -4.73 -5.74
N VAL A 60 6.28 -3.61 -5.57
CA VAL A 60 5.68 -2.34 -5.15
C VAL A 60 4.52 -1.97 -6.07
N LEU A 61 4.75 -1.93 -7.39
CA LEU A 61 3.70 -1.58 -8.35
C LEU A 61 2.49 -2.52 -8.30
N ARG A 62 2.72 -3.83 -8.14
CA ARG A 62 1.61 -4.80 -8.04
C ARG A 62 0.79 -4.55 -6.79
N VAL A 63 1.43 -4.38 -5.64
CA VAL A 63 0.73 -4.17 -4.37
C VAL A 63 0.04 -2.80 -4.33
N LEU A 64 0.62 -1.79 -4.98
CA LEU A 64 -0.03 -0.49 -5.15
C LEU A 64 -1.34 -0.63 -5.94
N VAL A 65 -1.35 -1.41 -7.04
CA VAL A 65 -2.57 -1.69 -7.80
C VAL A 65 -3.59 -2.43 -6.93
N GLU A 66 -3.17 -3.45 -6.19
CA GLU A 66 -4.05 -4.20 -5.28
C GLU A 66 -4.68 -3.29 -4.20
N LEU A 67 -3.91 -2.36 -3.64
CA LEU A 67 -4.41 -1.37 -2.68
C LEU A 67 -5.42 -0.42 -3.34
N LEU A 68 -5.11 0.10 -4.52
CA LEU A 68 -6.00 1.01 -5.25
C LEU A 68 -7.33 0.34 -5.58
N ASP A 69 -7.30 -0.88 -6.09
CA ASP A 69 -8.50 -1.68 -6.38
C ASP A 69 -9.37 -1.86 -5.12
N LEU A 70 -8.74 -2.15 -3.98
CA LEU A 70 -9.44 -2.27 -2.70
C LEU A 70 -10.03 -0.93 -2.24
N THR A 71 -9.28 0.16 -2.35
CA THR A 71 -9.79 1.49 -1.98
C THR A 71 -10.96 1.92 -2.87
N ASP A 72 -10.92 1.62 -4.17
CA ASP A 72 -12.02 1.90 -5.10
C ASP A 72 -13.28 1.10 -4.74
N ASP A 73 -13.13 -0.16 -4.30
CA ASP A 73 -14.26 -0.95 -3.81
C ASP A 73 -14.81 -0.42 -2.48
N THR A 74 -13.97 0.07 -1.58
CA THR A 74 -14.44 0.71 -0.32
C THR A 74 -15.11 2.06 -0.55
N ASN A 75 -14.68 2.79 -1.59
CA ASN A 75 -15.16 4.14 -1.90
C ASN A 75 -16.31 4.13 -2.92
N ARG A 76 -16.69 2.97 -3.47
CA ARG A 76 -17.90 2.81 -4.30
C ARG A 76 -19.11 3.06 -3.40
N PRO A 77 -19.81 4.21 -3.53
CA PRO A 77 -20.98 4.46 -2.72
C PRO A 77 -22.06 3.43 -3.08
N ALA A 78 -23.07 3.29 -2.21
CA ALA A 78 -24.27 2.45 -2.39
C ALA A 78 -25.15 2.83 -3.61
N GLU A 79 -24.56 3.30 -4.71
CA GLU A 79 -25.20 3.61 -5.97
C GLU A 79 -25.13 2.41 -6.92
N GLN A 80 -25.95 1.40 -6.64
CA GLN A 80 -26.52 0.52 -7.66
C GLN A 80 -27.73 -0.23 -7.05
N GLU A 81 -28.68 0.53 -6.49
CA GLU A 81 -30.06 0.07 -6.50
C GLU A 81 -30.49 -0.02 -7.97
N PRO A 82 -30.89 -1.20 -8.48
CA PRO A 82 -31.30 -1.33 -9.86
C PRO A 82 -32.56 -0.49 -10.06
N ARG A 83 -32.50 0.49 -10.97
CA ARG A 83 -33.68 1.12 -11.58
C ARG A 83 -34.49 0.04 -12.30
N LEU A 84 -35.31 -0.68 -11.55
CA LEU A 84 -36.34 -1.59 -12.02
C LEU A 84 -37.68 -1.08 -11.47
N ALA A 85 -38.17 -0.04 -12.11
CA ALA A 85 -39.58 0.33 -12.11
C ALA A 85 -39.94 0.91 -13.48
N VAL A 86 -39.79 0.08 -14.51
CA VAL A 86 -40.65 0.17 -15.69
C VAL A 86 -41.92 -0.59 -15.33
N ALA A 87 -42.99 0.14 -15.06
CA ALA A 87 -44.37 -0.27 -15.29
C ALA A 87 -45.24 0.99 -15.23
N ALA A 88 -45.46 1.58 -16.41
CA ALA A 88 -46.56 2.48 -16.69
C ALA A 88 -47.78 1.66 -17.11
#